data_AF-A0A445K8R4-F1
#
_entry.id   AF-A0A445K8R4-F1
#
_cell.length_a   1.000
_cell.length_b   1.000
_cell.length_c   1.000
_cell.angle_alpha   90.00
_cell.angle_beta   90.00
_cell.angle_gamma   90.00
#
_symmetry.space_group_name_H-M   'P 1'
#
loop_
_entity.id
_entity.type
_entity.pdbx_description
1 polymer ?
#
loop_
_entity_poly.entity_id
_entity_poly.type
_entity_poly.pdbx_seq_one_letter_code
_entity_poly.pdbx_strand_id
1 'polypeptide(L)'
;VFTFGSVPLKTYLPDGDIDLAVFAENQHSEDRLIQDVRNILENQGTNEDSEFHVKEVQYIQGEVKIIKCLIENFVVDISFNQIDGLGTLCFLEEVDNLIRKEHLFKESIILIKAWSYYESRILGSQHGLLSTYGLEILIIYLFNIYSHTLAGPLEVLFQFLNFFSKFDWNKYCISLRGPVPIRSLPKMKGTPLFLCPSYLC
;
A
#
# COMPACT_ATOMS: atom_id res chain seq x y z
N VAL A 1 -7.88 -13.02 -11.51
CA VAL A 1 -8.06 -11.94 -10.52
C VAL A 1 -7.22 -12.31 -9.31
N PHE A 2 -6.43 -11.38 -8.80
CA PHE A 2 -5.58 -11.56 -7.63
C PHE A 2 -5.86 -10.47 -6.61
N THR A 3 -5.87 -10.80 -5.32
CA THR A 3 -5.90 -9.81 -4.25
C THR A 3 -4.47 -9.37 -3.94
N PHE A 4 -4.27 -8.08 -3.67
CA PHE A 4 -3.00 -7.56 -3.15
C PHE A 4 -3.27 -6.55 -2.02
N GLY A 5 -2.21 -5.89 -1.54
CA GLY A 5 -2.35 -4.86 -0.51
C GLY A 5 -2.60 -5.42 0.89
N SER A 6 -3.31 -4.64 1.71
CA SER A 6 -3.39 -4.88 3.16
C SER A 6 -4.21 -6.12 3.53
N VAL A 7 -5.21 -6.47 2.72
CA VAL A 7 -6.10 -7.61 2.97
C VAL A 7 -5.36 -8.95 2.95
N PRO A 8 -4.70 -9.36 1.83
CA PRO A 8 -3.94 -10.60 1.80
C PRO A 8 -2.71 -10.59 2.70
N LEU A 9 -2.10 -9.42 2.95
CA LEU A 9 -1.00 -9.28 3.91
C LEU A 9 -1.46 -9.42 5.38
N LYS A 10 -2.78 -9.36 5.63
CA LYS A 10 -3.41 -9.37 6.96
C LYS A 10 -3.03 -8.17 7.83
N THR A 11 -2.87 -7.01 7.22
CA THR A 11 -2.53 -5.73 7.87
C THR A 11 -3.56 -4.64 7.61
N TYR A 12 -4.79 -5.02 7.27
CA TYR A 12 -5.90 -4.12 6.96
C TYR A 12 -6.48 -3.44 8.21
N LEU A 13 -7.05 -2.25 8.02
CA LEU A 13 -7.89 -1.57 9.00
C LEU A 13 -9.37 -1.79 8.64
N PRO A 14 -10.32 -1.62 9.58
CA PRO A 14 -11.75 -1.73 9.28
C PRO A 14 -12.24 -0.85 8.14
N ASP A 15 -11.66 0.35 8.00
CA ASP A 15 -12.00 1.33 6.96
C ASP A 15 -11.11 1.20 5.70
N GLY A 16 -10.31 0.14 5.62
CA GLY A 16 -9.42 -0.12 4.48
C GLY A 16 -10.19 -0.55 3.22
N ASP A 17 -9.58 -0.31 2.07
CA ASP A 17 -10.01 -0.80 0.78
C ASP A 17 -9.60 -2.26 0.53
N ILE A 18 -10.31 -2.89 -0.41
CA ILE A 18 -9.97 -4.20 -0.96
C ILE A 18 -9.36 -3.97 -2.33
N ASP A 19 -8.07 -4.28 -2.46
CA ASP A 19 -7.34 -4.17 -3.70
C ASP A 19 -7.39 -5.47 -4.52
N LEU A 20 -7.83 -5.34 -5.77
CA LEU A 20 -7.87 -6.41 -6.77
C LEU A 20 -7.04 -6.04 -7.98
N ALA A 21 -6.29 -7.01 -8.49
CA ALA A 21 -5.56 -6.93 -9.75
C ALA A 21 -6.16 -7.91 -10.76
N VAL A 22 -6.55 -7.39 -11.92
CA VAL A 22 -7.03 -8.17 -13.06
C VAL A 22 -6.00 -8.08 -14.18
N PHE A 23 -5.63 -9.22 -14.75
CA PHE A 23 -4.62 -9.28 -15.79
C PHE A 23 -5.25 -9.66 -17.13
N ALA A 24 -4.84 -8.97 -18.18
CA ALA A 24 -5.20 -9.24 -19.56
C ALA A 24 -3.93 -9.48 -20.39
N GLU A 25 -4.00 -10.36 -21.40
CA GLU A 25 -2.83 -10.76 -22.19
C GLU A 25 -2.24 -9.63 -23.04
N ASN A 26 -3.07 -8.66 -23.47
CA ASN A 26 -2.66 -7.55 -24.30
C ASN A 26 -3.56 -6.32 -24.07
N GLN A 27 -3.11 -5.16 -24.56
CA GLN A 27 -3.78 -3.87 -24.33
C GLN A 27 -5.22 -3.83 -24.88
N HIS A 28 -5.47 -4.41 -26.05
CA HIS A 28 -6.84 -4.46 -26.61
C HIS A 28 -7.78 -5.29 -25.73
N SER A 29 -7.27 -6.38 -25.15
CA SER A 29 -8.01 -7.23 -24.22
C SER A 29 -8.22 -6.52 -22.88
N GLU A 30 -7.25 -5.74 -22.42
CA GLU A 30 -7.35 -4.92 -21.22
C GLU A 30 -8.46 -3.87 -21.34
N ASP A 31 -8.49 -3.09 -22.41
CA ASP A 31 -9.50 -2.04 -22.59
C ASP A 31 -10.91 -2.63 -22.68
N ARG A 32 -11.08 -3.78 -23.37
CA ARG A 32 -12.35 -4.50 -23.39
C ARG A 32 -12.73 -5.01 -22.00
N LEU A 33 -11.79 -5.62 -21.29
CA LEU A 33 -12.02 -6.16 -19.95
C LEU A 33 -12.41 -5.07 -18.95
N ILE A 34 -11.80 -3.89 -19.05
CA ILE A 34 -12.20 -2.72 -18.25
C ILE A 34 -13.66 -2.35 -18.51
N GLN A 35 -14.06 -2.26 -19.79
CA GLN A 35 -15.45 -1.94 -20.13
C GLN A 35 -16.42 -3.04 -19.67
N ASP A 36 -16.06 -4.31 -19.85
CA ASP A 36 -16.90 -5.44 -19.43
C ASP A 36 -17.11 -5.44 -17.91
N VAL A 37 -16.03 -5.31 -17.12
CA VAL A 37 -16.10 -5.23 -15.66
C VAL A 37 -16.94 -4.02 -15.22
N ARG A 38 -16.71 -2.86 -15.84
CA ARG A 38 -17.48 -1.64 -15.55
C ARG A 38 -18.97 -1.84 -15.80
N ASN A 39 -19.34 -2.36 -16.98
CA ASN A 39 -20.74 -2.59 -17.35
C ASN A 39 -21.41 -3.59 -16.39
N ILE A 40 -20.70 -4.65 -15.99
CA ILE A 40 -21.22 -5.61 -15.01
C ILE A 40 -21.50 -4.92 -13.67
N LEU A 41 -20.56 -4.13 -13.15
CA LEU A 41 -20.71 -3.43 -11.87
C LEU A 41 -21.83 -2.38 -11.92
N GLU A 42 -21.92 -1.60 -12.99
CA GLU A 42 -22.98 -0.60 -13.18
C GLU A 42 -24.36 -1.27 -13.27
N ASN A 43 -24.48 -2.40 -13.99
CA ASN A 43 -25.73 -3.15 -14.09
C ASN A 43 -26.16 -3.73 -12.73
N GLN A 44 -25.24 -4.28 -11.94
CA GLN A 44 -25.54 -4.78 -10.59
C GLN A 44 -26.06 -3.66 -9.68
N GLY A 45 -25.51 -2.44 -9.79
CA GLY A 45 -25.98 -1.30 -9.01
C GLY A 45 -27.41 -0.83 -9.32
N THR A 46 -27.94 -1.19 -10.49
CA THR A 46 -29.34 -0.89 -10.88
C THR A 46 -30.34 -1.99 -10.53
N ASN A 47 -29.87 -3.17 -10.12
CA ASN A 47 -30.72 -4.32 -9.84
C ASN A 47 -31.00 -4.42 -8.33
N GLU A 48 -32.24 -4.11 -7.93
CA GLU A 48 -32.70 -4.22 -6.53
C GLU A 48 -32.69 -5.67 -6.00
N ASP A 49 -32.76 -6.67 -6.89
CA ASP A 49 -32.71 -8.09 -6.56
C ASP A 49 -31.28 -8.68 -6.67
N SER A 50 -30.25 -7.84 -6.77
CA SER A 50 -28.86 -8.31 -6.84
C SER A 50 -28.40 -8.93 -5.52
N GLU A 51 -27.56 -9.96 -5.59
CA GLU A 51 -26.93 -10.58 -4.42
C GLU A 51 -26.01 -9.59 -3.68
N PHE A 52 -25.41 -8.66 -4.42
CA PHE A 52 -24.48 -7.66 -3.88
C PHE A 52 -24.86 -6.27 -4.36
N HIS A 53 -25.07 -5.35 -3.42
CA HIS A 53 -25.37 -3.96 -3.71
C HIS A 53 -24.10 -3.21 -4.11
N VAL A 54 -23.96 -2.95 -5.41
CA VAL A 54 -22.86 -2.15 -5.96
C VAL A 54 -23.28 -0.69 -6.06
N LYS A 55 -22.45 0.22 -5.55
CA LYS A 55 -22.66 1.68 -5.61
C LYS A 55 -21.40 2.38 -6.06
N GLU A 56 -21.55 3.62 -6.52
CA GLU A 56 -20.46 4.57 -6.77
C GLU A 56 -19.34 4.01 -7.69
N VAL A 57 -19.73 3.34 -8.79
CA VAL A 57 -18.76 2.84 -9.77
C VAL A 57 -18.07 4.03 -10.46
N GLN A 58 -16.76 4.13 -10.31
CA GLN A 58 -15.93 5.19 -10.88
C GLN A 58 -14.75 4.58 -11.62
N TYR A 59 -14.53 5.02 -12.86
CA TYR A 59 -13.35 4.65 -13.63
C TYR A 59 -12.34 5.79 -13.63
N ILE A 60 -11.12 5.51 -13.17
CA ILE A 60 -10.02 6.46 -13.09
C ILE A 60 -8.95 6.03 -14.10
N GLN A 61 -8.68 6.92 -15.06
CA GLN A 61 -7.69 6.72 -16.10
C GLN A 61 -6.43 7.56 -15.79
N GLY A 62 -5.58 7.03 -14.92
CA GLY A 62 -4.28 7.60 -14.57
C GLY A 62 -3.11 6.80 -15.14
N GLU A 63 -1.96 6.89 -14.48
CA GLU A 63 -0.81 5.99 -14.72
C GLU A 63 -1.20 4.52 -14.52
N VAL A 64 -2.06 4.27 -13.52
CA VAL A 64 -2.74 3.00 -13.30
C VAL A 64 -4.22 3.18 -13.63
N LYS A 65 -4.77 2.28 -14.45
CA LYS A 65 -6.21 2.21 -14.73
C LYS A 65 -6.90 1.49 -13.58
N ILE A 66 -7.86 2.15 -12.94
CA ILE A 66 -8.54 1.64 -11.74
C ILE A 66 -10.05 1.83 -11.89
N ILE A 67 -10.83 0.81 -11.55
CA ILE A 67 -12.26 0.94 -11.27
C ILE A 67 -12.44 0.90 -9.75
N LYS A 68 -13.03 1.95 -9.19
CA LYS A 68 -13.42 2.02 -7.79
C LYS A 68 -14.92 1.79 -7.66
N CYS A 69 -15.35 1.07 -6.64
CA CYS A 69 -16.76 0.90 -6.33
C CYS A 69 -16.97 0.58 -4.85
N LEU A 70 -18.22 0.71 -4.40
CA LEU A 70 -18.67 0.24 -3.10
C LEU A 70 -19.48 -1.05 -3.27
N ILE A 71 -19.10 -2.12 -2.57
CA ILE A 71 -19.82 -3.39 -2.56
C ILE A 71 -20.17 -3.71 -1.11
N GLU A 72 -21.46 -3.73 -0.74
CA GLU A 72 -21.90 -3.97 0.66
C GLU A 72 -21.22 -3.05 1.70
N ASN A 73 -20.90 -1.81 1.28
CA ASN A 73 -20.14 -0.78 2.01
C ASN A 73 -18.61 -0.99 2.09
N PHE A 74 -18.05 -2.02 1.45
CA PHE A 74 -16.61 -2.15 1.28
C PHE A 74 -16.15 -1.32 0.07
N VAL A 75 -15.09 -0.53 0.26
CA VAL A 75 -14.39 0.14 -0.85
C VAL A 75 -13.56 -0.90 -1.59
N VAL A 76 -13.80 -1.06 -2.88
CA VAL A 76 -13.08 -2.01 -3.74
C VAL A 76 -12.39 -1.27 -4.86
N ASP A 77 -11.07 -1.41 -4.92
CA ASP A 77 -10.21 -0.86 -5.97
C ASP A 77 -9.78 -1.99 -6.90
N ILE A 78 -10.27 -1.97 -8.14
CA ILE A 78 -9.95 -2.94 -9.19
C ILE A 78 -8.96 -2.32 -10.16
N SER A 79 -7.70 -2.69 -10.04
CA SER A 79 -6.61 -2.29 -10.91
C SER A 79 -6.38 -3.31 -12.04
N PHE A 80 -5.88 -2.82 -13.17
CA PHE A 80 -5.62 -3.65 -14.35
C PHE A 80 -4.12 -3.71 -14.64
N ASN A 81 -3.61 -4.93 -14.83
CA ASN A 81 -2.20 -5.21 -15.11
C ASN A 81 -1.21 -4.64 -14.06
N GLN A 82 -1.65 -4.46 -12.82
CA GLN A 82 -0.84 -3.87 -11.74
C GLN A 82 0.04 -4.94 -11.04
N ILE A 83 1.23 -5.18 -11.59
CA ILE A 83 2.19 -6.14 -11.01
C ILE A 83 2.86 -5.62 -9.73
N ASP A 84 3.03 -4.31 -9.59
CA ASP A 84 3.77 -3.70 -8.48
C ASP A 84 3.08 -3.96 -7.12
N GLY A 85 1.75 -4.03 -7.11
CA GLY A 85 0.96 -4.36 -5.92
C GLY A 85 1.24 -5.78 -5.42
N LEU A 86 1.34 -6.75 -6.34
CA LEU A 86 1.71 -8.13 -6.03
C LEU A 86 3.17 -8.23 -5.60
N GLY A 87 4.07 -7.51 -6.27
CA GLY A 87 5.48 -7.45 -5.89
C GLY A 87 5.67 -6.92 -4.46
N THR A 88 4.93 -5.88 -4.10
CA THR A 88 4.93 -5.30 -2.74
C THR A 88 4.42 -6.30 -1.71
N LEU A 89 3.31 -6.99 -1.99
CA LEU A 89 2.79 -8.04 -1.11
C LEU A 89 3.84 -9.13 -0.85
N CYS A 90 4.43 -9.70 -1.92
CA CYS A 90 5.46 -10.73 -1.79
C CYS A 90 6.67 -10.23 -1.00
N PHE A 91 7.13 -9.00 -1.26
CA PHE A 91 8.24 -8.41 -0.54
C PHE A 91 7.98 -8.31 0.97
N LEU A 92 6.80 -7.82 1.36
CA LEU A 92 6.45 -7.65 2.77
C LEU A 92 6.23 -8.98 3.49
N GLU A 93 5.68 -9.98 2.81
CA GLU A 93 5.61 -11.36 3.32
C GLU A 93 7.01 -11.93 3.59
N GLU A 94 7.94 -11.76 2.65
CA GLU A 94 9.32 -12.22 2.84
C GLU A 94 10.03 -11.47 3.97
N VAL A 95 9.79 -10.16 4.12
CA VAL A 95 10.36 -9.38 5.24
C VAL A 95 9.86 -9.88 6.59
N ASP A 96 8.56 -10.14 6.72
CA ASP A 96 7.98 -10.71 7.94
C ASP A 96 8.59 -12.08 8.28
N ASN A 97 8.71 -12.95 7.27
CA ASN A 97 9.36 -14.26 7.38
C ASN A 97 10.84 -14.17 7.77
N LEU A 98 11.55 -13.14 7.32
CA LEU A 98 12.96 -12.90 7.66
C LEU A 98 13.14 -12.36 9.08
N ILE A 99 12.21 -11.54 9.57
CA ILE A 99 12.25 -10.99 10.93
C ILE A 99 12.09 -12.12 11.98
N ARG A 100 11.36 -13.20 11.67
CA ARG A 100 11.19 -14.42 12.50
C ARG A 100 10.77 -14.15 13.94
N LYS A 101 9.86 -13.18 14.14
CA LYS A 101 9.29 -12.83 15.45
C LYS A 101 7.78 -13.00 15.47
N GLU A 102 7.27 -14.16 15.07
CA GLU A 102 5.84 -14.51 15.17
C GLU A 102 4.90 -13.41 14.64
N HIS A 103 5.14 -12.92 13.42
CA HIS A 103 4.35 -11.86 12.78
C HIS A 103 4.35 -10.49 13.49
N LEU A 104 5.28 -10.24 14.43
CA LEU A 104 5.43 -8.96 15.14
C LEU A 104 5.51 -7.77 14.18
N PHE A 105 6.11 -7.95 13.00
CA PHE A 105 6.17 -6.91 11.98
C PHE A 105 4.77 -6.53 11.46
N LYS A 106 3.95 -7.51 11.07
CA LYS A 106 2.57 -7.27 10.64
C LYS A 106 1.70 -6.69 11.75
N GLU A 107 1.82 -7.20 12.98
CA GLU A 107 1.11 -6.63 14.13
C GLU A 107 1.49 -5.17 14.40
N SER A 108 2.77 -4.84 14.24
CA SER A 108 3.26 -3.47 14.36
C SER A 108 2.75 -2.58 13.23
N ILE A 109 2.65 -3.10 12.00
CA ILE A 109 2.01 -2.39 10.88
C ILE A 109 0.58 -2.02 11.24
N ILE A 110 -0.23 -2.96 11.75
CA ILE A 110 -1.63 -2.69 12.12
C ILE A 110 -1.70 -1.57 13.16
N LEU A 111 -0.92 -1.66 14.24
CA LEU A 111 -0.95 -0.68 15.32
C LEU A 111 -0.50 0.71 14.85
N ILE A 112 0.59 0.78 14.10
CA ILE A 112 1.14 2.06 13.61
C ILE A 112 0.23 2.65 12.52
N LYS A 113 -0.36 1.83 11.65
CA LYS A 113 -1.39 2.28 10.70
C LYS A 113 -2.60 2.86 11.42
N ALA A 114 -3.12 2.17 12.44
CA ALA A 114 -4.25 2.65 13.23
C ALA A 114 -3.95 4.00 13.90
N TRP A 115 -2.79 4.14 14.53
CA TRP A 115 -2.35 5.43 15.08
C TRP A 115 -2.20 6.50 13.98
N SER A 116 -1.56 6.15 12.87
CA SER A 116 -1.31 7.08 11.76
C SER A 116 -2.59 7.60 11.10
N TYR A 117 -3.61 6.74 11.04
CA TYR A 117 -4.89 7.03 10.41
C TYR A 117 -5.87 7.71 11.38
N TYR A 118 -6.15 7.12 12.54
CA TYR A 118 -7.18 7.61 13.46
C TYR A 118 -6.70 8.77 14.34
N GLU A 119 -5.47 8.72 14.84
CA GLU A 119 -4.96 9.69 15.81
C GLU A 119 -4.23 10.83 15.12
N SER A 120 -3.15 10.53 14.38
CA SER A 120 -2.27 11.58 13.85
C SER A 120 -2.72 12.13 12.49
N ARG A 121 -3.60 11.42 11.76
CA ARG A 121 -4.11 11.80 10.43
C ARG A 121 -2.99 12.09 9.42
N ILE A 122 -1.96 11.26 9.40
CA ILE A 122 -0.79 11.39 8.50
C ILE A 122 -0.78 10.34 7.37
N LEU A 123 -1.76 9.45 7.32
CA LEU A 123 -1.85 8.36 6.34
C LEU A 123 -2.93 8.67 5.30
N GLY A 124 -2.60 8.57 4.01
CA GLY A 124 -3.55 8.79 2.91
C GLY A 124 -2.92 9.47 1.70
N SER A 125 -2.28 8.71 0.82
CA SER A 125 -1.57 9.24 -0.36
C SER A 125 -2.47 10.03 -1.32
N GLN A 126 -3.76 9.66 -1.43
CA GLN A 126 -4.75 10.38 -2.22
C GLN A 126 -4.95 11.84 -1.76
N HIS A 127 -4.55 12.15 -0.52
CA HIS A 127 -4.59 13.49 0.07
C HIS A 127 -3.20 14.12 0.22
N GLY A 128 -2.17 13.56 -0.43
CA GLY A 128 -0.78 14.04 -0.32
C GLY A 128 -0.11 13.70 1.01
N LEU A 129 -0.68 12.79 1.79
CA LEU A 129 -0.12 12.31 3.05
C LEU A 129 0.76 11.06 2.82
N LEU A 130 1.29 10.47 3.89
CA LEU A 130 2.13 9.28 3.81
C LEU A 130 1.34 8.12 3.18
N SER A 131 1.96 7.38 2.25
CA SER A 131 1.37 6.16 1.70
C SER A 131 1.53 4.99 2.68
N THR A 132 0.64 4.00 2.58
CA THR A 132 0.75 2.75 3.36
C THR A 132 2.10 2.08 3.15
N TYR A 133 2.53 1.96 1.89
CA TYR A 133 3.83 1.41 1.55
C TYR A 133 4.98 2.22 2.16
N GLY A 134 4.91 3.56 2.10
CA GLY A 134 5.90 4.43 2.73
C GLY A 134 6.00 4.19 4.24
N LEU A 135 4.87 4.05 4.91
CA LEU A 135 4.81 3.72 6.34
C LEU A 135 5.44 2.36 6.64
N GLU A 136 5.14 1.34 5.83
CA GLU A 136 5.71 -0.01 5.99
C GLU A 136 7.23 0.01 5.85
N ILE A 137 7.79 0.74 4.88
CA ILE A 137 9.24 0.92 4.73
C ILE A 137 9.88 1.56 5.98
N LEU A 138 9.22 2.57 6.59
CA LEU A 138 9.70 3.16 7.84
C LEU A 138 9.72 2.15 8.98
N ILE A 139 8.71 1.29 9.07
CA ILE A 139 8.65 0.23 10.09
C ILE A 139 9.75 -0.80 9.85
N ILE A 140 9.96 -1.26 8.61
CA ILE A 140 11.06 -2.18 8.26
C ILE A 140 12.40 -1.60 8.71
N TYR A 141 12.62 -0.31 8.48
CA TYR A 141 13.85 0.35 8.91
C TYR A 141 14.05 0.29 10.43
N LEU A 142 12.99 0.46 11.24
CA LEU A 142 13.07 0.29 12.69
C LEU A 142 13.46 -1.14 13.09
N PHE A 143 12.89 -2.15 12.43
CA PHE A 143 13.28 -3.54 12.66
C PHE A 143 14.75 -3.80 12.29
N ASN A 144 15.28 -3.14 11.26
CA ASN A 144 16.70 -3.25 10.92
C ASN A 144 17.62 -2.67 11.99
N ILE A 145 17.25 -1.56 12.65
CA ILE A 145 18.12 -0.89 13.64
C ILE A 145 17.89 -1.36 15.08
N TYR A 146 16.70 -1.85 15.42
CA TYR A 146 16.30 -2.27 16.77
C TYR A 146 15.99 -3.78 16.87
N SER A 147 16.44 -4.58 15.90
CA SER A 147 16.04 -5.99 15.72
C SER A 147 16.03 -6.82 17.01
N HIS A 148 16.98 -6.63 17.91
CA HIS A 148 17.10 -7.40 19.15
C HIS A 148 16.30 -6.84 20.34
N THR A 149 15.93 -5.56 20.34
CA THR A 149 15.28 -4.92 21.49
C THR A 149 13.76 -4.93 21.40
N LEU A 150 13.19 -4.98 20.19
CA LEU A 150 11.73 -4.91 19.99
C LEU A 150 11.04 -6.18 20.51
N ALA A 151 10.24 -6.04 21.58
CA ALA A 151 9.52 -7.10 22.25
C ALA A 151 8.03 -7.19 21.89
N GLY A 152 7.43 -6.12 21.35
CA GLY A 152 6.01 -6.10 21.01
C GLY A 152 5.59 -4.87 20.19
N PRO A 153 4.37 -4.87 19.60
CA PRO A 153 3.92 -3.80 18.70
C PRO A 153 3.95 -2.41 19.35
N LEU A 154 3.62 -2.31 20.63
CA LEU A 154 3.64 -1.04 21.37
C LEU A 154 5.06 -0.47 21.49
N GLU A 155 6.07 -1.32 21.65
CA GLU A 155 7.46 -0.87 21.68
C GLU A 155 7.91 -0.41 20.29
N VAL A 156 7.47 -1.09 19.23
CA VAL A 156 7.73 -0.65 17.86
C VAL A 156 7.09 0.71 17.60
N LEU A 157 5.85 0.93 18.04
CA LEU A 157 5.20 2.24 17.98
C LEU A 157 5.98 3.29 18.79
N PHE A 158 6.43 2.98 20.01
CA PHE A 158 7.24 3.89 20.80
C PHE A 158 8.53 4.29 20.06
N GLN A 159 9.26 3.33 19.49
CA GLN A 159 10.47 3.61 18.72
C GLN A 159 10.16 4.39 17.44
N PHE A 160 9.04 4.11 16.78
CA PHE A 160 8.57 4.88 15.62
C PHE A 160 8.41 6.35 15.96
N LEU A 161 7.68 6.66 17.02
CA LEU A 161 7.45 8.03 17.48
C LEU A 161 8.76 8.70 17.94
N ASN A 162 9.56 7.99 18.74
CA ASN A 162 10.80 8.51 19.32
C ASN A 162 11.88 8.78 18.26
N PHE A 163 12.00 7.90 17.27
CA PHE A 163 13.00 8.03 16.20
C PHE A 163 12.59 9.08 15.18
N PHE A 164 11.39 8.96 14.60
CA PHE A 164 10.98 9.84 13.48
C PHE A 164 10.62 11.27 13.88
N SER A 165 10.30 11.52 15.16
CA SER A 165 10.17 12.89 15.67
C SER A 165 11.49 13.66 15.71
N LYS A 166 12.63 12.95 15.75
CA LYS A 166 13.98 13.53 15.81
C LYS A 166 14.73 13.45 14.49
N PHE A 167 14.15 12.79 13.48
CA PHE A 167 14.79 12.60 12.20
C PHE A 167 14.85 13.92 11.41
N ASP A 168 16.02 14.24 10.85
CA ASP A 168 16.24 15.49 10.09
C ASP A 168 15.75 15.31 8.64
N TRP A 169 14.43 15.36 8.47
CA TRP A 169 13.74 15.25 7.17
C TRP A 169 14.16 16.33 6.16
N ASN A 170 14.75 17.44 6.62
CA ASN A 170 15.25 18.51 5.73
C ASN A 170 16.58 18.15 5.07
N LYS A 171 17.37 17.27 5.69
CA LYS A 171 18.70 16.88 5.18
C LYS A 171 18.75 15.46 4.63
N TYR A 172 17.89 14.57 5.12
CA TYR A 172 17.93 13.15 4.81
C TYR A 172 16.57 12.62 4.37
N CYS A 173 16.59 11.66 3.46
CA CYS A 173 15.49 10.73 3.26
C CYS A 173 15.86 9.36 3.85
N ILE A 174 14.91 8.43 3.88
CA ILE A 174 15.12 7.09 4.44
C ILE A 174 15.13 6.05 3.33
N SER A 175 16.10 5.14 3.40
CA SER A 175 16.15 3.91 2.64
C SER A 175 16.14 2.71 3.59
N LEU A 176 15.96 1.50 3.06
CA LEU A 176 16.08 0.26 3.83
C LEU A 176 17.46 0.11 4.51
N ARG A 177 18.49 0.76 3.97
CA ARG A 177 19.87 0.79 4.50
C ARG A 177 20.11 1.91 5.50
N GLY A 178 19.14 2.80 5.66
CA GLY A 178 19.22 3.95 6.54
C GLY A 178 19.21 5.30 5.83
N PRO A 179 19.59 6.37 6.55
CA PRO A 179 19.41 7.74 6.12
C PRO A 179 20.31 8.08 4.93
N VAL A 180 19.74 8.61 3.86
CA VAL A 180 20.46 9.04 2.66
C VAL A 180 20.40 10.56 2.57
N PRO A 181 21.54 11.28 2.46
CA PRO A 181 21.52 12.72 2.31
C PRO A 181 20.78 13.14 1.04
N ILE A 182 19.79 14.03 1.13
CA ILE A 182 19.01 14.50 -0.03
C ILE A 182 19.93 15.09 -1.11
N ARG A 183 20.99 15.79 -0.71
CA ARG A 183 22.01 16.34 -1.61
C ARG A 183 22.76 15.30 -2.46
N SER A 184 22.75 14.02 -2.05
CA SER A 184 23.39 12.93 -2.78
C SER A 184 22.46 12.25 -3.78
N LEU A 185 21.16 12.54 -3.73
CA LEU A 185 20.21 11.98 -4.68
C LEU A 185 20.49 12.56 -6.08
N PRO A 186 20.35 11.74 -7.14
CA PRO A 186 20.45 12.24 -8.50
C PRO A 186 19.43 13.36 -8.71
N LYS A 187 19.79 14.41 -9.45
CA LYS A 187 18.81 15.40 -9.91
C LYS A 187 17.86 14.70 -10.88
N MET A 188 16.74 14.19 -10.37
CA MET A 188 15.69 13.60 -11.19
C MET A 188 15.01 14.72 -11.97
N LYS A 189 15.23 14.76 -13.30
CA LYS A 189 14.34 15.50 -14.19
C LYS A 189 13.02 14.74 -14.18
N GLY A 190 11.92 15.42 -13.86
CA GLY A 190 10.62 14.82 -13.54
C GLY A 190 10.03 13.95 -14.65
N THR A 191 10.42 12.69 -14.66
CA THR A 191 9.62 11.56 -15.15
C THR A 191 9.42 10.67 -13.92
N PRO A 192 8.17 10.32 -13.56
CA PRO A 192 7.91 9.48 -12.40
C PRO A 192 8.69 8.17 -12.54
N LEU A 193 9.52 7.86 -11.56
CA LEU A 193 10.37 6.68 -11.62
C LEU A 193 9.58 5.45 -11.20
N PHE A 194 9.30 4.65 -12.21
CA PHE A 194 9.39 3.20 -12.16
C PHE A 194 10.52 2.76 -11.22
N LEU A 195 10.22 1.76 -10.39
CA LEU A 195 11.17 0.98 -9.61
C LEU A 195 12.43 0.72 -10.44
N CYS A 196 13.51 1.47 -10.17
CA CYS A 196 14.79 1.22 -10.80
C CYS A 196 15.47 0.09 -10.02
N PRO A 197 15.68 -1.11 -10.61
CA PRO A 197 16.24 -2.26 -9.89
C PRO A 197 17.71 -2.07 -9.45
N SER A 198 18.35 -0.98 -9.88
CA SER A 198 19.79 -0.74 -9.69
C SER A 198 20.19 -0.26 -8.29
N TYR A 199 19.24 -0.01 -7.38
CA TYR A 199 19.54 0.43 -6.00
C TYR A 199 19.20 -0.60 -4.91
N LEU A 200 18.80 -1.81 -5.29
CA LEU A 200 18.73 -2.98 -4.42
C LEU A 200 20.01 -3.82 -4.58
N CYS A 201 21.17 -3.25 -4.23
CA CYS A 201 22.45 -3.95 -4.05
C CYS A 201 23.41 -3.12 -3.23
#